data_AF-A0A9R0I053-F1
#
_entry.id   AF-A0A9R0I053-F1
#
_cell.length_a   1.000
_cell.length_b   1.000
_cell.length_c   1.000
_cell.angle_alpha   90.00
_cell.angle_beta   90.00
_cell.angle_gamma   90.00
#
_symmetry.space_group_name_H-M   'P 1'
#
loop_
_entity.id
_entity.type
_entity.pdbx_description
1 polymer ?
#
loop_
_entity_poly.entity_id
_entity_poly.type
_entity_poly.pdbx_seq_one_letter_code
_entity_poly.pdbx_strand_id
1 'polypeptide(L)'
;MNVRGAFEKDLAPVKDTWYTHGVSVVSDGWSNCKSDQLMNVIATNSRSAMVMYVGVINVVEKTRKVIADYLLLAVKEIDPSNVLHVVKDNAKNCIAAGREIKKVAKTRFGSHYIMLKRLLSCREALETTIVFKACRGWLKKQDTNTRVMGEWITRTIQDPHFWSEAQEIVSFTKPLYKLLKLCDGDGPKMGEIYETMDNMIGEIKDIMSDRKYVYEFAKVEAILVTRWNKMTIPLHCLGFALSPRFYDQIYLESLAPGGYTRMAPNLDKEVVMGCMEEFEKINEDKYEEKHLRDQLTEFQLKKGLYSPPQAQMDAVTMEAIDWWSMYGSQTPELA
;
A
#
# COMPACT_ATOMS: atom_id res chain seq x y z
N MET A 1 12.14 -2.60 -39.62
CA MET A 1 11.10 -3.28 -38.81
C MET A 1 11.42 -2.99 -37.36
N ASN A 2 10.55 -2.27 -36.63
CA ASN A 2 10.87 -1.75 -35.29
C ASN A 2 10.81 -2.90 -34.26
N VAL A 3 11.92 -3.63 -34.12
CA VAL A 3 12.00 -4.88 -33.35
C VAL A 3 11.55 -4.67 -31.90
N ARG A 4 11.85 -3.51 -31.29
CA ARG A 4 11.40 -3.18 -29.91
C ARG A 4 9.88 -3.14 -29.75
N GLY A 5 9.17 -2.53 -30.68
CA GLY A 5 7.71 -2.38 -30.58
C GLY A 5 6.93 -3.69 -30.77
N ALA A 6 7.53 -4.68 -31.46
CA ALA A 6 6.95 -6.02 -31.57
C ALA A 6 7.14 -6.81 -30.26
N PHE A 7 8.35 -6.76 -29.67
CA PHE A 7 8.62 -7.40 -28.38
C PHE A 7 7.80 -6.80 -27.23
N GLU A 8 7.58 -5.48 -27.19
CA GLU A 8 6.76 -4.87 -26.14
C GLU A 8 5.30 -5.35 -26.16
N LYS A 9 4.73 -5.59 -27.35
CA LYS A 9 3.39 -6.18 -27.47
C LYS A 9 3.32 -7.62 -26.97
N ASP A 10 4.35 -8.41 -27.22
CA ASP A 10 4.42 -9.81 -26.76
C ASP A 10 4.65 -9.92 -25.25
N LEU A 11 5.24 -8.89 -24.64
CA LEU A 11 5.53 -8.82 -23.20
C LEU A 11 4.37 -8.19 -22.39
N ALA A 12 3.44 -7.48 -23.02
CA ALA A 12 2.30 -6.83 -22.35
C ALA A 12 1.43 -7.79 -21.52
N PRO A 13 1.07 -9.00 -22.01
CA PRO A 13 0.29 -9.95 -21.20
C PRO A 13 0.99 -10.38 -19.92
N VAL A 14 2.33 -10.37 -19.91
CA VAL A 14 3.13 -10.66 -18.72
C VAL A 14 3.12 -9.47 -17.77
N LYS A 15 3.32 -8.25 -18.29
CA LYS A 15 3.31 -7.02 -17.48
C LYS A 15 1.95 -6.73 -16.85
N ASP A 16 0.84 -7.06 -17.52
CA ASP A 16 -0.52 -6.89 -17.00
C ASP A 16 -0.77 -7.71 -15.72
N THR A 17 -0.05 -8.83 -15.54
CA THR A 17 -0.18 -9.65 -14.34
C THR A 17 0.50 -9.03 -13.11
N TRP A 18 1.38 -8.03 -13.29
CA TRP A 18 2.18 -7.44 -12.23
C TRP A 18 1.32 -6.71 -11.20
N TYR A 19 0.31 -5.96 -11.67
CA TYR A 19 -0.60 -5.22 -10.80
C TYR A 19 -1.45 -6.14 -9.91
N THR A 20 -1.92 -7.26 -10.47
CA THR A 20 -2.86 -8.15 -9.79
C THR A 20 -2.16 -9.17 -8.89
N HIS A 21 -0.99 -9.66 -9.29
CA HIS A 21 -0.29 -10.74 -8.58
C HIS A 21 0.93 -10.26 -7.80
N GLY A 22 1.42 -9.05 -8.08
CA GLY A 22 2.73 -8.57 -7.63
C GLY A 22 3.88 -9.36 -8.24
N VAL A 23 5.10 -8.84 -8.11
CA VAL A 23 6.29 -9.35 -8.79
C VAL A 23 7.45 -9.47 -7.82
N SER A 24 8.19 -10.58 -7.91
CA SER A 24 9.48 -10.73 -7.27
C SER A 24 10.59 -10.43 -8.27
N VAL A 25 11.51 -9.54 -7.91
CA VAL A 25 12.73 -9.27 -8.68
C VAL A 25 13.81 -10.22 -8.20
N VAL A 26 14.23 -11.14 -9.05
CA VAL A 26 15.26 -12.14 -8.75
C VAL A 26 16.54 -11.75 -9.47
N SER A 27 17.65 -11.62 -8.76
CA SER A 27 18.97 -11.48 -9.38
C SER A 27 19.85 -12.68 -9.14
N ASP A 28 20.50 -13.13 -10.21
CA ASP A 28 21.52 -14.18 -10.16
C ASP A 28 22.77 -13.74 -10.91
N GLY A 29 23.93 -14.10 -10.37
CA GLY A 29 25.23 -13.72 -10.92
C GLY A 29 26.12 -14.93 -11.10
N TRP A 30 26.61 -15.16 -12.32
CA TRP A 30 27.53 -16.25 -12.61
C TRP A 30 28.70 -15.77 -13.49
N SER A 31 29.70 -16.63 -13.68
CA SER A 31 30.82 -16.36 -14.59
C SER A 31 30.73 -17.30 -15.79
N ASN A 32 30.93 -16.79 -17.00
CA ASN A 32 30.94 -17.64 -18.20
C ASN A 32 32.30 -18.34 -18.38
N CYS A 33 32.42 -19.19 -19.40
CA CYS A 33 33.65 -19.92 -19.73
C CYS A 33 34.82 -19.02 -20.18
N LYS A 34 34.57 -17.74 -20.47
CA LYS A 34 35.58 -16.72 -20.80
C LYS A 34 35.97 -15.87 -19.59
N SER A 35 35.52 -16.24 -18.39
CA SER A 35 35.68 -15.49 -17.14
C SER A 35 34.96 -14.13 -17.13
N ASP A 36 34.02 -13.91 -18.05
CA ASP A 36 33.16 -12.74 -18.00
C ASP A 36 32.15 -12.90 -16.87
N GLN A 37 31.95 -11.85 -16.08
CA GLN A 37 30.97 -11.86 -15.01
C GLN A 37 29.63 -11.36 -15.54
N LEU A 38 28.59 -12.16 -15.36
CA LEU A 38 27.23 -11.88 -15.80
C LEU A 38 26.32 -11.68 -14.60
N MET A 39 25.33 -10.81 -14.73
CA MET A 39 24.22 -10.67 -13.79
C MET A 39 22.91 -10.63 -14.57
N ASN A 40 22.00 -11.51 -14.20
CA ASN A 40 20.62 -11.48 -14.63
C ASN A 40 19.75 -10.81 -13.58
N VAL A 41 18.79 -10.05 -14.05
CA VAL A 41 17.65 -9.59 -13.25
C VAL A 41 16.38 -10.08 -13.94
N ILE A 42 15.57 -10.83 -13.20
CA ILE A 42 14.37 -11.48 -13.68
C ILE A 42 13.20 -10.98 -12.84
N ALA A 43 12.14 -10.52 -13.48
CA ALA A 43 10.85 -10.25 -12.87
C ALA A 43 10.00 -11.53 -12.91
N THR A 44 9.56 -12.06 -11.78
CA THR A 44 8.75 -13.28 -11.74
C THR A 44 7.56 -13.17 -10.80
N ASN A 45 6.45 -13.78 -11.17
CA ASN A 45 5.28 -13.97 -10.34
C ASN A 45 4.72 -15.38 -10.54
N SER A 46 3.55 -15.67 -9.94
CA SER A 46 2.94 -17.00 -9.99
C SER A 46 2.48 -17.44 -11.39
N ARG A 47 2.46 -16.55 -12.38
CA ARG A 47 1.99 -16.83 -13.74
C ARG A 47 3.07 -16.69 -14.81
N SER A 48 4.16 -15.99 -14.52
CA SER A 48 5.11 -15.56 -15.55
C SER A 48 6.50 -15.25 -14.98
N ALA A 49 7.50 -15.33 -15.87
CA ALA A 49 8.85 -14.84 -15.61
C ALA A 49 9.34 -14.08 -16.85
N MET A 50 9.91 -12.90 -16.63
CA MET A 50 10.47 -12.04 -17.66
C MET A 50 11.89 -11.67 -17.28
N VAL A 51 12.85 -11.92 -18.17
CA VAL A 51 14.20 -11.38 -18.01
C VAL A 51 14.15 -9.88 -18.27
N MET A 52 14.51 -9.09 -17.27
CA MET A 52 14.53 -7.62 -17.34
C MET A 52 15.87 -7.15 -17.93
N TYR A 53 16.96 -7.58 -17.30
CA TYR A 53 18.31 -7.16 -17.67
C TYR A 53 19.27 -8.34 -17.65
N VAL A 54 20.17 -8.38 -18.62
CA VAL A 54 21.36 -9.24 -18.64
C VAL A 54 22.56 -8.32 -18.80
N GLY A 55 23.33 -8.15 -17.73
CA GLY A 55 24.49 -7.27 -17.70
C GLY A 55 25.80 -8.05 -17.78
N VAL A 56 26.69 -7.68 -18.69
CA VAL A 56 28.11 -8.09 -18.67
C VAL A 56 28.86 -7.13 -17.77
N ILE A 57 29.23 -7.58 -16.58
CA ILE A 57 29.93 -6.80 -15.54
C ILE A 57 31.44 -7.06 -15.62
N ASN A 58 32.03 -6.85 -16.79
CA ASN A 58 33.47 -7.07 -17.01
C ASN A 58 34.35 -5.86 -16.66
N VAL A 59 33.76 -4.65 -16.64
CA VAL A 59 34.50 -3.38 -16.62
C VAL A 59 34.20 -2.55 -15.36
N VAL A 60 33.22 -2.93 -14.56
CA VAL A 60 32.87 -2.24 -13.32
C VAL A 60 33.05 -3.23 -12.19
N GLU A 61 33.89 -2.93 -11.19
CA GLU A 61 33.96 -3.75 -9.99
C GLU A 61 32.53 -4.03 -9.50
N LYS A 62 32.22 -5.29 -9.12
CA LYS A 62 30.95 -5.73 -8.51
C LYS A 62 30.69 -5.03 -7.18
N THR A 63 30.54 -3.72 -7.23
CA THR A 63 30.38 -2.87 -6.08
C THR A 63 28.92 -2.97 -5.67
N ARG A 64 28.67 -2.96 -4.36
CA ARG A 64 27.32 -2.95 -3.80
C ARG A 64 26.39 -1.90 -4.42
N LYS A 65 26.94 -0.77 -4.90
CA LYS A 65 26.19 0.31 -5.56
C LYS A 65 25.67 -0.12 -6.93
N VAL A 66 26.53 -0.63 -7.80
CA VAL A 66 26.17 -1.08 -9.15
C VAL A 66 25.07 -2.15 -9.10
N ILE A 67 25.23 -3.14 -8.22
CA ILE A 67 24.23 -4.19 -8.01
C ILE A 67 22.91 -3.58 -7.51
N ALA A 68 22.97 -2.61 -6.59
CA ALA A 68 21.78 -1.93 -6.10
C ALA A 68 21.10 -1.10 -7.20
N ASP A 69 21.86 -0.45 -8.08
CA ASP A 69 21.34 0.39 -9.16
C ASP A 69 20.58 -0.43 -10.20
N TYR A 70 21.12 -1.59 -10.63
CA TYR A 70 20.41 -2.51 -11.54
C TYR A 70 19.09 -3.02 -10.95
N LEU A 71 19.09 -3.31 -9.65
CA LEU A 71 17.90 -3.76 -8.95
C LEU A 71 16.89 -2.63 -8.75
N LEU A 72 17.35 -1.42 -8.44
CA LEU A 72 16.49 -0.23 -8.34
C LEU A 72 15.88 0.14 -9.70
N LEU A 73 16.63 -0.01 -10.79
CA LEU A 73 16.13 0.14 -12.15
C LEU A 73 14.98 -0.84 -12.41
N ALA A 74 15.17 -2.13 -12.07
CA ALA A 74 14.12 -3.13 -12.23
C ALA A 74 12.88 -2.82 -11.39
N VAL A 75 13.08 -2.38 -10.15
CA VAL A 75 11.99 -1.99 -9.26
C VAL A 75 11.24 -0.78 -9.80
N LYS A 76 11.94 0.21 -10.35
CA LYS A 76 11.31 1.37 -10.99
C LYS A 76 10.53 1.00 -12.24
N GLU A 77 11.04 0.09 -13.07
CA GLU A 77 10.36 -0.34 -14.31
C GLU A 77 9.11 -1.18 -14.04
N ILE A 78 9.08 -1.97 -12.97
CA ILE A 78 7.91 -2.78 -12.56
C ILE A 78 6.82 -1.94 -11.86
N ASP A 79 7.19 -0.72 -11.44
CA ASP A 79 6.56 0.05 -10.38
C ASP A 79 6.85 -0.51 -8.96
N PRO A 80 7.40 0.30 -8.03
CA PRO A 80 7.67 -0.14 -6.66
C PRO A 80 6.46 -0.71 -5.91
N SER A 81 5.25 -0.26 -6.19
CA SER A 81 4.01 -0.73 -5.56
C SER A 81 3.66 -2.17 -5.96
N ASN A 82 4.14 -2.63 -7.11
CA ASN A 82 3.93 -3.98 -7.63
C ASN A 82 5.04 -4.95 -7.20
N VAL A 83 6.17 -4.47 -6.67
CA VAL A 83 7.28 -5.33 -6.24
C VAL A 83 7.04 -5.89 -4.83
N LEU A 84 6.93 -7.21 -4.73
CA LEU A 84 6.76 -7.94 -3.47
C LEU A 84 8.10 -8.16 -2.77
N HIS A 85 9.08 -8.70 -3.50
CA HIS A 85 10.37 -9.11 -2.96
C HIS A 85 11.50 -8.87 -3.96
N VAL A 86 12.69 -8.57 -3.45
CA VAL A 86 13.93 -8.61 -4.22
C VAL A 86 14.77 -9.78 -3.71
N VAL A 87 14.83 -10.86 -4.48
CA VAL A 87 15.56 -12.10 -4.18
C VAL A 87 16.93 -12.01 -4.84
N LYS A 88 17.98 -12.29 -4.08
CA LYS A 88 19.36 -12.08 -4.53
C LYS A 88 20.25 -13.17 -4.01
N ASP A 89 21.37 -13.38 -4.67
CA ASP A 89 22.40 -14.28 -4.16
C ASP A 89 22.93 -13.83 -2.78
N ASN A 90 23.57 -14.76 -2.08
CA ASN A 90 24.14 -14.54 -0.76
C ASN A 90 25.59 -14.02 -0.80
N ALA A 91 26.08 -13.57 -1.96
CA ALA A 91 27.43 -13.02 -2.06
C ALA A 91 27.51 -11.70 -1.27
N LYS A 92 28.69 -11.42 -0.71
CA LYS A 92 28.93 -10.25 0.17
C LYS A 92 28.44 -8.93 -0.44
N ASN A 93 28.64 -8.75 -1.74
CA ASN A 93 28.26 -7.52 -2.45
C ASN A 93 26.74 -7.43 -2.67
N CYS A 94 26.05 -8.55 -2.87
CA CYS A 94 24.58 -8.61 -2.99
C CYS A 94 23.88 -8.37 -1.65
N ILE A 95 24.44 -8.89 -0.55
CA ILE A 95 23.98 -8.57 0.82
C ILE A 95 24.09 -7.05 1.05
N ALA A 96 25.26 -6.46 0.75
CA ALA A 96 25.49 -5.04 0.92
C ALA A 96 24.58 -4.18 0.03
N ALA A 97 24.39 -4.57 -1.23
CA ALA A 97 23.43 -3.92 -2.14
C ALA A 97 22.00 -3.98 -1.60
N GLY A 98 21.66 -5.04 -0.85
CA GLY A 98 20.32 -5.19 -0.27
C GLY A 98 20.04 -4.17 0.81
N ARG A 99 21.10 -3.77 1.54
CA ARG A 99 21.02 -2.71 2.53
C ARG A 99 20.83 -1.34 1.86
N GLU A 100 21.41 -1.11 0.69
CA GLU A 100 21.24 0.15 -0.08
C GLU A 100 19.82 0.28 -0.65
N ILE A 101 19.28 -0.79 -1.26
CA ILE A 101 17.89 -0.79 -1.77
C ILE A 101 16.88 -0.53 -0.63
N LYS A 102 17.10 -1.13 0.54
CA LYS A 102 16.29 -0.92 1.76
C LYS A 102 16.36 0.51 2.34
N LYS A 103 17.33 1.33 1.92
CA LYS A 103 17.40 2.76 2.28
C LYS A 103 16.60 3.62 1.31
N VAL A 104 16.51 3.22 0.03
CA VAL A 104 15.83 3.97 -1.04
C VAL A 104 14.33 3.64 -1.09
N ALA A 105 13.94 2.39 -0.86
CA ALA A 105 12.53 1.99 -0.78
C ALA A 105 11.96 2.29 0.62
N LYS A 106 11.39 3.49 0.80
CA LYS A 106 10.58 3.88 1.96
C LYS A 106 9.20 3.17 1.96
N THR A 107 9.14 1.84 1.97
CA THR A 107 7.87 1.10 2.14
C THR A 107 8.04 -0.13 3.02
N ARG A 108 8.77 0.02 4.13
CA ARG A 108 9.04 -1.09 5.07
C ARG A 108 7.76 -1.70 5.60
N PHE A 109 6.76 -0.91 5.99
CA PHE A 109 5.53 -1.45 6.58
C PHE A 109 4.76 -2.36 5.60
N GLY A 110 4.49 -1.89 4.37
CA GLY A 110 3.80 -2.67 3.35
C GLY A 110 4.51 -4.00 3.04
N SER A 111 5.85 -3.99 2.96
CA SER A 111 6.63 -5.20 2.70
C SER A 111 6.49 -6.28 3.78
N HIS A 112 6.42 -5.91 5.07
CA HIS A 112 6.22 -6.88 6.16
C HIS A 112 4.81 -7.47 6.13
N TYR A 113 3.79 -6.63 5.94
CA TYR A 113 2.41 -7.11 5.79
C TYR A 113 2.27 -8.10 4.64
N ILE A 114 2.77 -7.74 3.46
CA ILE A 114 2.71 -8.58 2.26
C ILE A 114 3.45 -9.90 2.50
N MET A 115 4.65 -9.85 3.10
CA MET A 115 5.43 -11.04 3.42
C MET A 115 4.69 -12.00 4.34
N LEU A 116 4.15 -11.51 5.48
CA LEU A 116 3.39 -12.35 6.40
C LEU A 116 2.12 -12.90 5.72
N LYS A 117 1.39 -12.08 4.97
CA LYS A 117 0.20 -12.53 4.23
C LYS A 117 0.54 -13.63 3.22
N ARG A 118 1.67 -13.52 2.51
CA ARG A 118 2.17 -14.55 1.60
C ARG A 118 2.57 -15.82 2.34
N LEU A 119 3.26 -15.68 3.47
CA LEU A 119 3.63 -16.80 4.32
C LEU A 119 2.40 -17.60 4.75
N LEU A 120 1.34 -16.92 5.20
CA LEU A 120 0.05 -17.54 5.52
C LEU A 120 -0.57 -18.26 4.32
N SER A 121 -0.55 -17.62 3.14
CA SER A 121 -1.09 -18.21 1.90
C SER A 121 -0.32 -19.46 1.46
N CYS A 122 0.95 -19.57 1.83
CA CYS A 122 1.82 -20.70 1.50
C CYS A 122 1.85 -21.78 2.59
N ARG A 123 1.07 -21.66 3.67
CA ARG A 123 1.09 -22.56 4.82
C ARG A 123 1.00 -24.04 4.41
N GLU A 124 -0.03 -24.42 3.64
CA GLU A 124 -0.25 -25.82 3.24
C GLU A 124 0.90 -26.37 2.38
N ALA A 125 1.44 -25.55 1.47
CA ALA A 125 2.57 -25.93 0.63
C ALA A 125 3.85 -26.11 1.47
N LEU A 126 4.06 -25.25 2.46
CA LEU A 126 5.18 -25.35 3.40
C LEU A 126 5.06 -26.59 4.28
N GLU A 127 3.89 -26.83 4.87
CA GLU A 127 3.58 -28.02 5.66
C GLU A 127 3.82 -29.30 4.83
N THR A 128 3.39 -29.33 3.57
CA THR A 128 3.65 -30.47 2.67
C THR A 128 5.14 -30.66 2.36
N THR A 129 5.84 -29.55 2.11
CA THR A 129 7.27 -29.56 1.74
C THR A 129 8.13 -30.18 2.84
N ILE A 130 7.88 -29.84 4.11
CA ILE A 130 8.69 -30.34 5.23
C ILE A 130 8.51 -31.84 5.49
N VAL A 131 7.36 -32.43 5.15
CA VAL A 131 7.13 -33.88 5.30
C VAL A 131 7.68 -34.68 4.12
N PHE A 132 7.95 -34.04 2.99
CA PHE A 132 8.40 -34.70 1.77
C PHE A 132 9.73 -35.44 1.99
N LYS A 133 9.81 -36.70 1.53
CA LYS A 133 10.98 -37.56 1.76
C LYS A 133 12.27 -36.95 1.17
N ALA A 134 12.18 -36.30 0.02
CA ALA A 134 13.33 -35.67 -0.60
C ALA A 134 13.85 -34.48 0.23
N CYS A 135 12.96 -33.66 0.80
CA CYS A 135 13.35 -32.54 1.67
C CYS A 135 14.05 -33.03 2.94
N ARG A 136 13.46 -34.02 3.62
CA ARG A 136 14.09 -34.65 4.80
C ARG A 136 15.42 -35.33 4.47
N GLY A 137 15.49 -36.01 3.33
CA GLY A 137 16.71 -36.65 2.84
C GLY A 137 17.82 -35.65 2.49
N TRP A 138 17.45 -34.51 1.91
CA TRP A 138 18.36 -33.41 1.60
C TRP A 138 18.92 -32.77 2.88
N LEU A 139 18.06 -32.47 3.86
CA LEU A 139 18.47 -31.82 5.13
C LEU A 139 19.47 -32.67 5.92
N LYS A 140 19.33 -34.01 5.89
CA LYS A 140 20.27 -34.94 6.54
C LYS A 140 21.69 -34.90 5.95
N LYS A 141 21.85 -34.45 4.71
CA LYS A 141 23.14 -34.39 3.99
C LYS A 141 23.84 -33.04 4.15
N GLN A 142 23.20 -32.06 4.79
CA GLN A 142 23.76 -30.73 4.97
C GLN A 142 24.71 -30.67 6.18
N ASP A 143 25.49 -29.58 6.27
CA ASP A 143 26.32 -29.29 7.43
C ASP A 143 25.49 -29.04 8.70
N THR A 144 26.17 -29.05 9.85
CA THR A 144 25.54 -28.95 11.17
C THR A 144 24.71 -27.67 11.33
N ASN A 145 25.18 -26.52 10.83
CA ASN A 145 24.46 -25.25 10.99
C ASN A 145 23.18 -25.24 10.14
N THR A 146 23.28 -25.67 8.89
CA THR A 146 22.13 -25.78 7.99
C THR A 146 21.08 -26.77 8.52
N ARG A 147 21.52 -27.89 9.11
CA ARG A 147 20.62 -28.87 9.72
C ARG A 147 19.87 -28.29 10.92
N VAL A 148 20.56 -27.60 11.83
CA VAL A 148 19.92 -26.95 13.00
C VAL A 148 18.90 -25.90 12.56
N MET A 149 19.24 -25.09 11.55
CA MET A 149 18.32 -24.09 11.00
C MET A 149 17.09 -24.74 10.36
N GLY A 150 17.27 -25.80 9.56
CA GLY A 150 16.16 -26.51 8.92
C GLY A 150 15.24 -27.23 9.91
N GLU A 151 15.79 -27.77 11.01
CA GLU A 151 14.98 -28.32 12.10
C GLU A 151 14.16 -27.23 12.80
N TRP A 152 14.75 -26.06 13.05
CA TRP A 152 14.03 -24.92 13.60
C TRP A 152 12.89 -24.47 12.69
N ILE A 153 13.15 -24.28 11.39
CA ILE A 153 12.13 -23.94 10.39
C ILE A 153 11.00 -24.98 10.37
N THR A 154 11.35 -26.27 10.41
CA THR A 154 10.37 -27.36 10.43
C THR A 154 9.47 -27.27 11.66
N ARG A 155 10.06 -27.04 12.85
CA ARG A 155 9.30 -26.86 14.09
C ARG A 155 8.37 -25.64 14.02
N THR A 156 8.85 -24.52 13.48
CA THR A 156 8.03 -23.31 13.30
C THR A 156 6.87 -23.53 12.34
N ILE A 157 7.09 -24.20 11.20
CA ILE A 157 6.01 -24.52 10.24
C ILE A 157 4.98 -25.48 10.87
N GLN A 158 5.39 -26.35 11.77
CA GLN A 158 4.49 -27.28 12.46
C GLN A 158 3.75 -26.66 13.66
N ASP A 159 4.16 -25.46 14.12
CA ASP A 159 3.60 -24.82 15.30
C ASP A 159 2.26 -24.11 14.96
N PRO A 160 1.11 -24.59 15.45
CA PRO A 160 -0.17 -23.92 15.22
C PRO A 160 -0.23 -22.53 15.85
N HIS A 161 0.50 -22.31 16.95
CA HIS A 161 0.53 -21.03 17.64
C HIS A 161 1.18 -19.96 16.77
N PHE A 162 2.31 -20.27 16.14
CA PHE A 162 2.98 -19.40 15.17
C PHE A 162 2.02 -18.93 14.07
N TRP A 163 1.26 -19.85 13.47
CA TRP A 163 0.31 -19.52 12.41
C TRP A 163 -0.86 -18.66 12.91
N SER A 164 -1.36 -18.95 14.11
CA SER A 164 -2.39 -18.15 14.76
C SER A 164 -1.91 -16.72 14.97
N GLU A 165 -0.73 -16.53 15.59
CA GLU A 165 -0.16 -15.20 15.85
C GLU A 165 0.12 -14.44 14.53
N ALA A 166 0.64 -15.11 13.50
CA ALA A 166 0.85 -14.50 12.20
C ALA A 166 -0.48 -14.04 11.55
N GLN A 167 -1.53 -14.85 11.68
CA GLN A 167 -2.87 -14.50 11.20
C GLN A 167 -3.45 -13.30 11.95
N GLU A 168 -3.25 -13.24 13.26
CA GLU A 168 -3.65 -12.10 14.09
C GLU A 168 -2.97 -10.80 13.60
N ILE A 169 -1.64 -10.83 13.46
CA ILE A 169 -0.87 -9.69 12.98
C ILE A 169 -1.38 -9.22 11.62
N VAL A 170 -1.58 -10.14 10.68
CA VAL A 170 -2.09 -9.80 9.34
C VAL A 170 -3.51 -9.25 9.40
N SER A 171 -4.36 -9.72 10.31
CA SER A 171 -5.73 -9.21 10.44
C SER A 171 -5.75 -7.74 10.85
N PHE A 172 -5.14 -7.36 11.98
CA PHE A 172 -5.24 -5.97 12.45
C PHE A 172 -4.35 -4.99 11.68
N THR A 173 -3.29 -5.46 11.00
CA THR A 173 -2.47 -4.59 10.13
C THR A 173 -3.04 -4.41 8.71
N LYS A 174 -4.07 -5.18 8.34
CA LYS A 174 -4.72 -5.08 7.02
C LYS A 174 -5.37 -3.71 6.77
N PRO A 175 -6.15 -3.12 7.71
CA PRO A 175 -6.71 -1.77 7.51
C PRO A 175 -5.62 -0.72 7.26
N LEU A 176 -4.53 -0.75 8.04
CA LEU A 176 -3.36 0.13 7.84
C LEU A 176 -2.74 -0.03 6.45
N TYR A 177 -2.57 -1.26 6.00
CA TYR A 177 -2.05 -1.53 4.67
C TYR A 177 -2.98 -1.00 3.57
N LYS A 178 -4.31 -1.14 3.71
CA LYS A 178 -5.28 -0.59 2.74
C LYS A 178 -5.19 0.92 2.66
N LEU A 179 -5.12 1.63 3.80
CA LEU A 179 -4.98 3.08 3.85
C LEU A 179 -3.70 3.54 3.13
N LEU A 180 -2.56 2.91 3.44
CA LEU A 180 -1.30 3.24 2.76
C LEU A 180 -1.39 2.99 1.25
N LYS A 181 -2.00 1.89 0.84
CA LYS A 181 -2.22 1.59 -0.58
C LYS A 181 -3.15 2.61 -1.25
N LEU A 182 -4.14 3.15 -0.53
CA LEU A 182 -4.99 4.23 -1.02
C LEU A 182 -4.15 5.50 -1.25
N CYS A 183 -3.31 5.88 -0.29
CA CYS A 183 -2.44 7.05 -0.40
C CYS A 183 -1.42 6.94 -1.55
N ASP A 184 -0.94 5.71 -1.83
CA ASP A 184 -0.02 5.44 -2.93
C ASP A 184 -0.73 5.32 -4.29
N GLY A 185 -2.07 5.34 -4.33
CA GLY A 185 -2.85 5.16 -5.56
C GLY A 185 -3.04 6.43 -6.37
N ASP A 186 -3.21 6.28 -7.69
CA ASP A 186 -3.41 7.40 -8.61
C ASP A 186 -4.77 8.10 -8.43
N GLY A 187 -4.78 9.40 -8.77
CA GLY A 187 -5.97 10.26 -8.74
C GLY A 187 -6.14 11.08 -7.45
N PRO A 188 -7.18 11.92 -7.37
CA PRO A 188 -7.42 12.74 -6.18
C PRO A 188 -7.87 11.85 -5.01
N LYS A 189 -7.02 11.73 -3.98
CA LYS A 189 -7.33 10.95 -2.75
C LYS A 189 -7.60 11.78 -1.52
N MET A 190 -7.33 13.09 -1.59
CA MET A 190 -7.34 13.96 -0.41
C MET A 190 -8.66 13.94 0.33
N GLY A 191 -9.80 13.85 -0.38
CA GLY A 191 -11.12 13.76 0.22
C GLY A 191 -11.45 12.43 0.88
N GLU A 192 -10.74 11.34 0.54
CA GLU A 192 -10.94 10.02 1.13
C GLU A 192 -10.18 9.80 2.42
N ILE A 193 -9.09 10.55 2.63
CA ILE A 193 -8.09 10.19 3.64
C ILE A 193 -8.69 10.23 5.03
N TYR A 194 -9.42 11.31 5.38
CA TYR A 194 -10.05 11.46 6.69
C TYR A 194 -10.96 10.26 7.01
N GLU A 195 -11.88 9.99 6.09
CA GLU A 195 -12.85 8.92 6.24
C GLU A 195 -12.21 7.52 6.29
N THR A 196 -11.19 7.30 5.47
CA THR A 196 -10.45 6.03 5.46
C THR A 196 -9.67 5.84 6.75
N MET A 197 -9.13 6.90 7.33
CA MET A 197 -8.42 6.86 8.60
C MET A 197 -9.36 6.52 9.77
N ASP A 198 -10.52 7.17 9.83
CA ASP A 198 -11.51 6.91 10.88
C ASP A 198 -12.05 5.48 10.79
N ASN A 199 -12.47 5.05 9.59
CA ASN A 199 -12.87 3.66 9.33
C ASN A 199 -11.76 2.66 9.66
N MET A 200 -10.50 2.97 9.36
CA MET A 200 -9.37 2.09 9.66
C MET A 200 -9.22 1.86 11.17
N ILE A 201 -9.34 2.92 11.98
CA ILE A 201 -9.27 2.80 13.45
C ILE A 201 -10.44 1.94 13.94
N GLY A 202 -11.65 2.17 13.42
CA GLY A 202 -12.83 1.35 13.70
C GLY A 202 -12.67 -0.12 13.30
N GLU A 203 -12.16 -0.41 12.10
CA GLU A 203 -11.89 -1.79 11.63
C GLU A 203 -10.91 -2.49 12.57
N ILE A 204 -9.86 -1.79 13.02
CA ILE A 204 -8.87 -2.34 13.96
C ILE A 204 -9.51 -2.61 15.32
N LYS A 205 -10.38 -1.71 15.80
CA LYS A 205 -11.14 -1.89 17.03
C LYS A 205 -11.99 -3.15 16.97
N ASP A 206 -12.78 -3.33 15.92
CA ASP A 206 -13.62 -4.50 15.74
C ASP A 206 -12.79 -5.79 15.70
N ILE A 207 -11.68 -5.78 14.94
CA ILE A 207 -10.77 -6.93 14.86
C ILE A 207 -10.15 -7.27 16.22
N MET A 208 -9.80 -6.28 17.03
CA MET A 208 -9.15 -6.50 18.33
C MET A 208 -10.15 -6.82 19.45
N SER A 209 -11.40 -6.35 19.35
CA SER A 209 -12.48 -6.58 20.31
C SER A 209 -12.85 -8.05 20.48
N ASP A 210 -12.76 -8.84 19.41
CA ASP A 210 -13.15 -10.25 19.43
C ASP A 210 -11.99 -11.22 19.75
N ARG A 211 -10.81 -10.70 20.14
CA ARG A 211 -9.56 -11.48 20.05
C ARG A 211 -8.66 -11.38 21.28
N LYS A 212 -7.52 -12.07 21.22
CA LYS A 212 -6.52 -12.18 22.31
C LYS A 212 -5.97 -10.84 22.84
N TYR A 213 -6.07 -9.76 22.05
CA TYR A 213 -5.39 -8.48 22.33
C TYR A 213 -6.33 -7.32 22.64
N VAL A 214 -7.56 -7.57 23.10
CA VAL A 214 -8.53 -6.51 23.48
C VAL A 214 -7.89 -5.41 24.34
N TYR A 215 -7.14 -5.80 25.38
CA TYR A 215 -6.50 -4.86 26.31
C TYR A 215 -5.35 -4.04 25.71
N GLU A 216 -4.86 -4.44 24.53
CA GLU A 216 -3.80 -3.72 23.82
C GLU A 216 -4.36 -2.69 22.83
N PHE A 217 -5.67 -2.72 22.53
CA PHE A 217 -6.28 -1.80 21.56
C PHE A 217 -6.01 -0.33 21.94
N ALA A 218 -6.19 0.05 23.20
CA ALA A 218 -5.93 1.42 23.66
C ALA A 218 -4.50 1.90 23.37
N LYS A 219 -3.49 1.01 23.44
CA LYS A 219 -2.11 1.36 23.10
C LYS A 219 -1.94 1.50 21.59
N VAL A 220 -2.57 0.62 20.81
CA VAL A 220 -2.54 0.68 19.33
C VAL A 220 -3.21 1.97 18.86
N GLU A 221 -4.42 2.26 19.34
CA GLU A 221 -5.18 3.48 19.05
C GLU A 221 -4.36 4.73 19.38
N ALA A 222 -3.73 4.80 20.56
CA ALA A 222 -2.87 5.93 20.91
C ALA A 222 -1.70 6.14 19.92
N ILE A 223 -1.09 5.06 19.43
CA ILE A 223 -0.04 5.14 18.40
C ILE A 223 -0.61 5.65 17.08
N LEU A 224 -1.78 5.17 16.68
CA LEU A 224 -2.45 5.57 15.44
C LEU A 224 -2.86 7.05 15.47
N VAL A 225 -3.54 7.49 16.54
CA VAL A 225 -3.95 8.88 16.74
C VAL A 225 -2.73 9.81 16.83
N THR A 226 -1.66 9.38 17.51
CA THR A 226 -0.41 10.17 17.55
C THR A 226 0.22 10.34 16.17
N ARG A 227 0.05 9.36 15.27
CA ARG A 227 0.54 9.46 13.89
C ARG A 227 -0.40 10.30 13.04
N TRP A 228 -1.71 10.14 13.19
CA TRP A 228 -2.74 10.96 12.58
C TRP A 228 -2.51 12.44 12.85
N ASN A 229 -2.29 12.80 14.12
CA ASN A 229 -2.03 14.18 14.56
C ASN A 229 -0.72 14.80 14.03
N LYS A 230 0.14 14.01 13.37
CA LYS A 230 1.36 14.51 12.71
C LYS A 230 1.17 14.72 11.21
N MET A 231 0.00 14.40 10.66
CA MET A 231 -0.37 14.66 9.28
C MET A 231 -1.05 16.03 9.15
N THR A 232 -1.27 16.48 7.91
CA THR A 232 -2.00 17.71 7.59
C THR A 232 -3.51 17.49 7.79
N ILE A 233 -3.94 17.27 9.03
CA ILE A 233 -5.35 17.03 9.39
C ILE A 233 -6.29 18.09 8.80
N PRO A 234 -6.01 19.41 8.91
CA PRO A 234 -6.92 20.44 8.41
C PRO A 234 -7.23 20.31 6.90
N LEU A 235 -6.21 20.03 6.09
CA LEU A 235 -6.38 19.78 4.66
C LEU A 235 -7.16 18.49 4.36
N HIS A 236 -6.98 17.43 5.16
CA HIS A 236 -7.78 16.21 5.03
C HIS A 236 -9.24 16.44 5.42
N CYS A 237 -9.50 17.24 6.46
CA CYS A 237 -10.85 17.67 6.85
C CYS A 237 -11.50 18.45 5.71
N LEU A 238 -10.79 19.41 5.12
CA LEU A 238 -11.30 20.20 4.00
C LEU A 238 -11.60 19.31 2.78
N GLY A 239 -10.70 18.40 2.41
CA GLY A 239 -10.95 17.45 1.33
C GLY A 239 -12.19 16.59 1.57
N PHE A 240 -12.38 16.11 2.80
CA PHE A 240 -13.54 15.33 3.20
C PHE A 240 -14.83 16.15 3.14
N ALA A 241 -14.78 17.39 3.64
CA ALA A 241 -15.89 18.32 3.58
C ALA A 241 -16.24 18.77 2.16
N LEU A 242 -15.31 18.72 1.21
CA LEU A 242 -15.56 19.04 -0.21
C LEU A 242 -15.96 17.81 -1.03
N SER A 243 -16.11 16.64 -0.43
CA SER A 243 -16.47 15.41 -1.15
C SER A 243 -17.99 15.15 -1.05
N PRO A 244 -18.77 15.32 -2.14
CA PRO A 244 -20.23 15.32 -2.11
C PRO A 244 -20.86 14.01 -1.59
N ARG A 245 -20.22 12.87 -1.87
CA ARG A 245 -20.73 11.56 -1.47
C ARG A 245 -20.89 11.38 0.05
N PHE A 246 -20.13 12.11 0.86
CA PHE A 246 -20.22 11.98 2.33
C PHE A 246 -21.42 12.74 2.93
N TYR A 247 -22.20 13.41 2.08
CA TYR A 247 -23.49 14.02 2.42
C TYR A 247 -24.68 13.18 1.90
N ASP A 248 -24.42 12.01 1.33
CA ASP A 248 -25.44 11.09 0.87
C ASP A 248 -26.18 10.42 2.04
N GLN A 249 -27.48 10.16 1.87
CA GLN A 249 -28.32 9.60 2.91
C GLN A 249 -27.94 8.14 3.25
N ILE A 250 -27.66 7.31 2.24
CA ILE A 250 -27.31 5.90 2.43
C ILE A 250 -25.97 5.81 3.16
N TYR A 251 -25.01 6.67 2.79
CA TYR A 251 -23.77 6.80 3.52
C TYR A 251 -24.02 7.12 5.00
N LEU A 252 -24.79 8.17 5.31
CA LEU A 252 -25.02 8.62 6.69
C LEU A 252 -25.83 7.63 7.55
N GLU A 253 -26.72 6.86 6.94
CA GLU A 253 -27.49 5.82 7.64
C GLU A 253 -26.67 4.54 7.89
N SER A 254 -25.55 4.36 7.19
CA SER A 254 -24.66 3.23 7.39
C SER A 254 -23.82 3.38 8.66
N LEU A 255 -23.53 2.26 9.33
CA LEU A 255 -22.62 2.26 10.46
C LEU A 255 -21.16 2.29 9.98
N ALA A 256 -20.35 3.12 10.64
CA ALA A 256 -18.90 3.03 10.52
C ALA A 256 -18.38 1.81 11.31
N PRO A 257 -17.25 1.22 10.89
CA PRO A 257 -16.51 0.25 11.71
C PRO A 257 -16.27 0.80 13.12
N GLY A 258 -16.26 -0.07 14.14
CA GLY A 258 -16.19 0.33 15.54
C GLY A 258 -17.55 0.69 16.18
N GLY A 259 -18.64 0.63 15.39
CA GLY A 259 -20.02 0.77 15.83
C GLY A 259 -20.54 2.21 15.89
N TYR A 260 -19.87 3.15 15.23
CA TYR A 260 -20.21 4.57 15.27
C TYR A 260 -21.22 4.95 14.18
N THR A 261 -22.10 5.89 14.49
CA THR A 261 -22.99 6.50 13.49
C THR A 261 -22.19 7.53 12.69
N ARG A 262 -22.31 7.47 11.36
CA ARG A 262 -21.67 8.44 10.48
C ARG A 262 -22.34 9.80 10.62
N MET A 263 -21.54 10.86 10.54
CA MET A 263 -22.01 12.23 10.58
C MET A 263 -21.68 12.90 9.25
N ALA A 264 -22.56 13.81 8.83
CA ALA A 264 -22.24 14.67 7.69
C ALA A 264 -21.02 15.53 8.06
N PRO A 265 -20.10 15.82 7.12
CA PRO A 265 -18.87 16.54 7.44
C PRO A 265 -19.11 17.89 8.13
N ASN A 266 -20.24 18.56 7.83
CA ASN A 266 -20.63 19.84 8.45
C ASN A 266 -21.23 19.71 9.86
N LEU A 267 -21.44 18.49 10.35
CA LEU A 267 -21.90 18.19 11.71
C LEU A 267 -20.76 17.64 12.59
N ASP A 268 -19.65 17.24 11.99
CA ASP A 268 -18.45 16.81 12.70
C ASP A 268 -17.61 18.02 13.14
N LYS A 269 -17.42 18.17 14.45
CA LYS A 269 -16.68 19.30 15.04
C LYS A 269 -15.22 19.33 14.60
N GLU A 270 -14.53 18.18 14.53
CA GLU A 270 -13.13 18.14 14.12
C GLU A 270 -12.98 18.56 12.66
N VAL A 271 -13.89 18.08 11.80
CA VAL A 271 -13.91 18.43 10.38
C VAL A 271 -14.16 19.92 10.18
N VAL A 272 -15.17 20.48 10.85
CA VAL A 272 -15.51 21.91 10.72
C VAL A 272 -14.35 22.80 11.19
N MET A 273 -13.73 22.49 12.34
CA MET A 273 -12.55 23.24 12.81
C MET A 273 -11.38 23.10 11.83
N GLY A 274 -11.14 21.90 11.31
CA GLY A 274 -10.08 21.67 10.31
C GLY A 274 -10.30 22.46 9.03
N CYS A 275 -11.54 22.58 8.54
CA CYS A 275 -11.85 23.41 7.37
C CYS A 275 -11.56 24.89 7.63
N MET A 276 -11.94 25.41 8.80
CA MET A 276 -11.66 26.80 9.17
C MET A 276 -10.16 27.07 9.24
N GLU A 277 -9.41 26.20 9.94
CA GLU A 277 -7.96 26.31 10.03
C GLU A 277 -7.27 26.25 8.66
N GLU A 278 -7.79 25.45 7.72
CA GLU A 278 -7.22 25.35 6.38
C GLU A 278 -7.53 26.58 5.52
N PHE A 279 -8.75 27.12 5.59
CA PHE A 279 -9.08 28.37 4.91
C PHE A 279 -8.25 29.55 5.42
N GLU A 280 -8.00 29.64 6.73
CA GLU A 280 -7.09 30.64 7.32
C GLU A 280 -5.64 30.48 6.83
N LYS A 281 -5.19 29.26 6.54
CA LYS A 281 -3.82 29.00 6.06
C LYS A 281 -3.64 29.30 4.58
N ILE A 282 -4.67 29.02 3.77
CA ILE A 282 -4.60 29.16 2.32
C ILE A 282 -4.71 30.64 1.90
N ASN A 283 -5.39 31.49 2.68
CA ASN A 283 -5.65 32.88 2.31
C ASN A 283 -4.97 33.88 3.24
N GLU A 284 -4.32 34.88 2.66
CA GLU A 284 -3.78 36.03 3.41
C GLU A 284 -4.86 37.11 3.62
N ASP A 285 -5.91 37.14 2.79
CA ASP A 285 -7.03 38.08 2.88
C ASP A 285 -8.24 37.48 3.59
N LYS A 286 -8.71 38.18 4.63
CA LYS A 286 -9.92 37.81 5.39
C LYS A 286 -11.21 37.89 4.57
N TYR A 287 -11.23 38.69 3.50
CA TYR A 287 -12.38 38.76 2.60
C TYR A 287 -12.50 37.50 1.74
N GLU A 288 -11.38 37.01 1.19
CA GLU A 288 -11.32 35.74 0.44
C GLU A 288 -11.67 34.55 1.33
N GLU A 289 -11.12 34.51 2.54
CA GLU A 289 -11.43 33.48 3.54
C GLU A 289 -12.94 33.44 3.85
N LYS A 290 -13.57 34.60 4.04
CA LYS A 290 -15.02 34.68 4.27
C LYS A 290 -15.80 34.16 3.09
N HIS A 291 -15.41 34.52 1.87
CA HIS A 291 -16.09 34.11 0.65
C HIS A 291 -16.07 32.58 0.48
N LEU A 292 -14.93 31.92 0.77
CA LEU A 292 -14.84 30.46 0.78
C LEU A 292 -15.78 29.80 1.81
N ARG A 293 -15.90 30.38 3.01
CA ARG A 293 -16.84 29.87 4.03
C ARG A 293 -18.30 30.02 3.61
N ASP A 294 -18.63 31.14 2.97
CA ASP A 294 -19.98 31.40 2.47
C ASP A 294 -20.33 30.38 1.37
N GLN A 295 -19.41 30.12 0.45
CA GLN A 295 -19.57 29.09 -0.59
C GLN A 295 -19.64 27.67 -0.04
N LEU A 296 -18.81 27.34 0.95
CA LEU A 296 -18.82 26.02 1.57
C LEU A 296 -20.19 25.77 2.22
N THR A 297 -20.76 26.81 2.82
CA THR A 297 -22.11 26.77 3.39
C THR A 297 -23.18 26.56 2.33
N GLU A 298 -23.09 27.20 1.15
CA GLU A 298 -24.04 26.99 0.06
C GLU A 298 -24.03 25.54 -0.46
N PHE A 299 -22.84 24.98 -0.64
CA PHE A 299 -22.65 23.58 -1.00
C PHE A 299 -23.22 22.63 0.06
N GLN A 300 -22.82 22.80 1.33
CA GLN A 300 -23.23 21.92 2.42
C GLN A 300 -24.74 21.95 2.69
N LEU A 301 -25.39 23.11 2.48
CA LEU A 301 -26.84 23.25 2.59
C LEU A 301 -27.59 22.77 1.33
N LYS A 302 -26.89 22.21 0.34
CA LYS A 302 -27.45 21.72 -0.93
C LYS A 302 -28.35 22.77 -1.60
N LYS A 303 -27.91 24.03 -1.63
CA LYS A 303 -28.65 25.12 -2.26
C LYS A 303 -28.38 25.16 -3.77
N GLY A 304 -29.27 25.84 -4.51
CA GLY A 304 -29.06 26.13 -5.93
C GLY A 304 -28.83 24.87 -6.78
N LEU A 305 -27.69 24.81 -7.49
CA LEU A 305 -27.32 23.70 -8.38
C LEU A 305 -27.03 22.39 -7.64
N TYR A 306 -26.85 22.42 -6.33
CA TYR A 306 -26.61 21.25 -5.48
C TYR A 306 -27.92 20.61 -4.97
N SER A 307 -29.04 21.32 -5.09
CA SER A 307 -30.36 20.88 -4.61
C SER A 307 -30.99 19.76 -5.44
N PRO A 308 -30.92 19.77 -6.80
CA PRO A 308 -31.64 18.82 -7.63
C PRO A 308 -31.30 17.36 -7.31
N PRO A 309 -32.26 16.43 -7.45
CA PRO A 309 -32.02 15.01 -7.22
C PRO A 309 -30.87 14.44 -8.06
N GLN A 310 -30.68 14.93 -9.29
CA GLN A 310 -29.59 14.51 -10.17
C GLN A 310 -28.22 14.78 -9.52
N ALA A 311 -28.00 15.98 -8.97
CA ALA A 311 -26.75 16.31 -8.30
C ALA A 311 -26.47 15.39 -7.11
N GLN A 312 -27.51 14.96 -6.39
CA GLN A 312 -27.38 14.04 -5.26
C GLN A 312 -27.08 12.60 -5.68
N MET A 313 -27.70 12.12 -6.78
CA MET A 313 -27.40 10.80 -7.35
C MET A 313 -25.98 10.75 -7.92
N ASP A 314 -25.60 11.82 -8.62
CA ASP A 314 -24.30 11.96 -9.26
C ASP A 314 -23.19 12.11 -8.21
N ALA A 315 -23.47 12.70 -7.05
CA ALA A 315 -22.53 12.78 -5.93
C ALA A 315 -22.00 11.43 -5.46
N VAL A 316 -22.78 10.35 -5.60
CA VAL A 316 -22.40 8.99 -5.19
C VAL A 316 -21.72 8.21 -6.32
N THR A 317 -22.00 8.56 -7.57
CA THR A 317 -21.60 7.77 -8.74
C THR A 317 -20.44 8.38 -9.53
N MET A 318 -20.21 9.69 -9.39
CA MET A 318 -19.13 10.42 -10.03
C MET A 318 -17.92 10.58 -9.11
N GLU A 319 -16.74 10.72 -9.72
CA GLU A 319 -15.58 11.24 -9.00
C GLU A 319 -15.82 12.70 -8.59
N ALA A 320 -15.29 13.10 -7.43
CA ALA A 320 -15.56 14.42 -6.86
C ALA A 320 -15.17 15.55 -7.83
N ILE A 321 -14.07 15.38 -8.56
CA ILE A 321 -13.60 16.38 -9.54
C ILE A 321 -14.57 16.56 -10.70
N ASP A 322 -15.17 15.48 -11.21
CA ASP A 322 -16.13 15.53 -12.30
C ASP A 322 -17.46 16.13 -11.82
N TRP A 323 -17.83 15.83 -10.58
CA TRP A 323 -19.01 16.40 -9.94
C TRP A 323 -18.86 17.92 -9.78
N TRP A 324 -17.72 18.38 -9.28
CA TRP A 324 -17.41 19.82 -9.15
C TRP A 324 -17.37 20.50 -10.51
N SER A 325 -16.81 19.86 -11.54
CA SER A 325 -16.84 20.38 -12.90
C SER A 325 -18.26 20.58 -13.46
N MET A 326 -19.23 19.75 -13.03
CA MET A 326 -20.61 19.81 -13.52
C MET A 326 -21.48 20.79 -12.73
N TYR A 327 -21.37 20.78 -11.40
CA TYR A 327 -22.28 21.51 -10.50
C TYR A 327 -21.64 22.73 -9.82
N GLY A 328 -20.31 22.81 -9.79
CA GLY A 328 -19.53 23.78 -9.01
C GLY A 328 -19.58 25.23 -9.49
N SER A 329 -20.26 25.51 -10.61
CA SER A 329 -20.30 26.87 -11.19
C SER A 329 -20.88 27.95 -10.27
N GLN A 330 -21.66 27.58 -9.24
CA GLN A 330 -22.17 28.51 -8.23
C GLN A 330 -21.17 28.84 -7.13
N THR A 331 -20.19 27.99 -6.91
CA THR A 331 -19.12 28.20 -5.93
C THR A 331 -17.75 28.01 -6.59
N PRO A 332 -17.37 28.89 -7.54
CA PRO A 332 -16.21 28.67 -8.38
C PRO A 332 -14.88 28.71 -7.64
N GLU A 333 -14.82 29.32 -6.46
CA GLU A 333 -13.63 29.38 -5.61
C GLU A 333 -13.41 28.06 -4.84
N LEU A 334 -14.43 27.20 -4.74
CA LEU A 334 -14.30 25.84 -4.21
C LEU A 334 -14.08 24.76 -5.28
N ALA A 335 -14.51 25.03 -6.53
CA ALA A 335 -14.64 24.03 -7.59
C ALA A 335 -13.35 23.75 -8.38
#